data_AF-A0A3M1VLE9-F1
#
_entry.id   AF-A0A3M1VLE9-F1
#
_cell.length_a   1.000
_cell.length_b   1.000
_cell.length_c   1.000
_cell.angle_alpha   90.00
_cell.angle_beta   90.00
_cell.angle_gamma   90.00
#
_symmetry.space_group_name_H-M   'P 1'
#
loop_
_entity.id
_entity.type
_entity.pdbx_description
1 polymer ?
#
loop_
_entity_poly.entity_id
_entity_poly.type
_entity_poly.pdbx_seq_one_letter_code
_entity_poly.pdbx_strand_id
1 'polypeptide(L)'
;MSSIFRPYTPSSQRSDRSARDRMRHRQKIKDSIRDNIGDILAEESIIGQDRDKIIKIPIRSIKEYRFIYGENAPGVAQGDGNQKPGDVVGPADPGAPNVGQGGGDQPGVDAFETDITLEELINIMFDDLELPELEKKSLRQVMSEDARKRKGVRHAGIRPRLDKKRTAKNRIRRKLAVTGSRGVNFDEEDARFPFHKDDMRYYHIVPTLREVSNAVVLCIMDTSGSMGTVKKYLARSFYFLLYQFVRQKYQNVEVVFIAHHTEAKEVTEEEFFHKVESGGTYISSGYRKALEIIEARYHPSLWNVYAFHCSDGDNFYS
;
A
#
# COMPACT_ATOMS: atom_id res chain seq x y z
N MET A 1 20.62 -24.97 -8.01
CA MET A 1 19.69 -24.11 -8.79
C MET A 1 20.39 -23.71 -10.08
N SER A 2 19.79 -23.98 -11.24
CA SER A 2 20.36 -23.65 -12.56
C SER A 2 20.22 -22.16 -12.87
N SER A 3 21.34 -21.43 -12.93
CA SER A 3 21.36 -20.04 -13.41
C SER A 3 21.29 -20.03 -14.94
N ILE A 4 20.19 -19.50 -15.47
CA ILE A 4 19.99 -19.32 -16.92
C ILE A 4 20.62 -17.99 -17.32
N PHE A 5 21.77 -18.03 -18.00
CA PHE A 5 22.36 -16.84 -18.62
C PHE A 5 21.56 -16.44 -19.86
N ARG A 6 21.08 -15.19 -19.89
CA ARG A 6 20.40 -14.60 -21.05
C ARG A 6 21.40 -13.83 -21.92
N PRO A 7 21.31 -13.91 -23.25
CA PRO A 7 22.22 -13.23 -24.16
C PRO A 7 22.10 -11.70 -24.08
N TYR A 8 23.23 -11.02 -24.31
CA TYR A 8 23.36 -9.56 -24.28
C TYR A 8 22.69 -8.92 -25.51
N THR A 9 21.73 -8.01 -25.30
CA THR A 9 21.09 -7.23 -26.37
C THR A 9 21.59 -5.76 -26.36
N PRO A 10 21.92 -5.17 -27.52
CA PRO A 10 22.48 -3.82 -27.64
C PRO A 10 21.47 -2.71 -27.28
N SER A 11 22.03 -1.57 -26.87
CA SER A 11 21.45 -0.52 -26.01
C SER A 11 20.36 0.40 -26.59
N SER A 12 19.85 0.15 -27.81
CA SER A 12 18.85 1.03 -28.45
C SER A 12 17.41 0.81 -27.99
N GLN A 13 17.15 -0.23 -27.18
CA GLN A 13 15.89 -0.45 -26.47
C GLN A 13 16.10 -0.42 -24.94
N ARG A 14 16.81 0.59 -24.43
CA ARG A 14 16.88 0.84 -22.98
C ARG A 14 15.50 1.22 -22.45
N SER A 15 14.66 0.22 -22.17
CA SER A 15 13.82 0.29 -20.98
C SER A 15 14.77 0.64 -19.84
N ASP A 16 14.53 1.76 -19.18
CA ASP A 16 15.38 2.31 -18.14
C ASP A 16 15.69 1.23 -17.10
N ARG A 17 16.86 0.56 -17.23
CA ARG A 17 17.27 -0.54 -16.35
C ARG A 17 17.34 -0.03 -14.92
N SER A 18 17.71 1.24 -14.74
CA SER A 18 17.70 1.91 -13.45
C SER A 18 16.28 2.08 -12.90
N ALA A 19 15.28 2.41 -13.73
CA ALA A 19 13.89 2.44 -13.28
C ALA A 19 13.36 1.07 -12.89
N ARG A 20 13.68 0.02 -13.66
CA ARG A 20 13.24 -1.35 -13.34
C ARG A 20 13.87 -1.87 -12.06
N ASP A 21 15.14 -1.54 -11.83
CA ASP A 21 15.86 -1.94 -10.62
C ASP A 21 15.36 -1.17 -9.39
N ARG A 22 15.18 0.16 -9.50
CA ARG A 22 14.51 0.98 -8.47
C ARG A 22 13.11 0.45 -8.14
N MET A 23 12.34 0.03 -9.14
CA MET A 23 11.01 -0.56 -8.93
C MET A 23 11.10 -1.88 -8.17
N ARG A 24 12.03 -2.78 -8.53
CA ARG A 24 12.25 -4.04 -7.80
C ARG A 24 12.70 -3.80 -6.36
N HIS A 25 13.60 -2.83 -6.16
CA HIS A 25 14.07 -2.46 -4.84
C HIS A 25 12.93 -1.96 -3.96
N ARG A 26 12.10 -1.02 -4.47
CA ARG A 26 10.89 -0.54 -3.78
C ARG A 26 9.92 -1.68 -3.47
N GLN A 27 9.72 -2.61 -4.40
CA GLN A 27 8.85 -3.76 -4.19
C GLN A 27 9.35 -4.62 -3.03
N LYS A 28 10.64 -4.95 -3.01
CA LYS A 28 11.24 -5.75 -1.93
C LYS A 28 11.19 -5.05 -0.57
N ILE A 29 11.38 -3.73 -0.54
CA ILE A 29 11.20 -2.93 0.68
C ILE A 29 9.75 -3.05 1.16
N LYS A 30 8.76 -2.82 0.28
CA LYS A 30 7.35 -2.99 0.61
C LYS A 30 7.03 -4.38 1.15
N ASP A 31 7.54 -5.42 0.50
CA ASP A 31 7.32 -6.80 0.93
C ASP A 31 7.98 -7.06 2.30
N SER A 32 9.19 -6.57 2.54
CA SER A 32 9.86 -6.69 3.85
C SER A 32 9.15 -5.91 4.96
N ILE A 33 8.54 -4.76 4.65
CA ILE A 33 7.73 -4.01 5.62
C ILE A 33 6.45 -4.77 5.93
N ARG A 34 5.79 -5.33 4.91
CA ARG A 34 4.59 -6.16 5.06
C ARG A 34 4.86 -7.33 6.01
N ASP A 35 5.98 -8.03 5.81
CA ASP A 35 6.32 -9.21 6.61
C ASP A 35 6.61 -8.87 8.08
N ASN A 36 7.13 -7.66 8.37
CA ASN A 36 7.51 -7.23 9.73
C ASN A 36 6.51 -6.24 10.35
N ILE A 37 5.34 -6.03 9.73
CA ILE A 37 4.42 -4.96 10.15
C ILE A 37 3.81 -5.22 11.54
N GLY A 38 3.60 -6.49 11.89
CA GLY A 38 3.07 -6.88 13.20
C GLY A 38 3.98 -6.47 14.34
N ASP A 39 5.30 -6.59 14.14
CA ASP A 39 6.31 -6.20 15.12
C ASP A 39 6.42 -4.67 15.23
N ILE A 40 6.29 -3.96 14.11
CA ILE A 40 6.31 -2.48 14.08
C ILE A 40 5.10 -1.89 14.82
N LEU A 41 3.92 -2.49 14.67
CA LEU A 41 2.71 -2.04 15.38
C LEU A 41 2.75 -2.32 16.88
N ALA A 42 3.50 -3.35 17.29
CA ALA A 42 3.68 -3.69 18.68
C ALA A 42 4.57 -2.69 19.43
N GLU A 43 5.44 -1.95 18.73
CA GLU A 43 6.23 -0.88 19.34
C GLU A 43 5.35 0.32 19.73
N GLU A 44 5.42 0.69 21.00
CA GLU A 44 4.42 1.43 21.78
C GLU A 44 4.18 2.91 21.36
N SER A 45 4.72 3.36 20.22
CA SER A 45 4.88 4.78 19.88
C SER A 45 3.94 5.35 18.81
N ILE A 46 2.92 4.60 18.39
CA ILE A 46 2.03 4.99 17.28
C ILE A 46 0.84 5.82 17.75
N ILE A 47 0.35 5.58 18.97
CA ILE A 47 -0.90 6.18 19.44
C ILE A 47 -0.66 7.63 19.90
N GLY A 48 -1.09 8.59 19.09
CA GLY A 48 -1.32 9.97 19.55
C GLY A 48 -0.35 11.06 19.07
N GLN A 49 0.42 10.87 17.99
CA GLN A 49 1.28 11.94 17.46
C GLN A 49 1.28 12.04 15.92
N ASP A 50 1.66 13.23 15.46
CA ASP A 50 1.57 13.81 14.11
C ASP A 50 1.58 12.84 12.91
N ARG A 51 0.74 13.16 11.93
CA ARG A 51 0.66 12.46 10.62
C ARG A 51 2.02 12.39 9.90
N ASP A 52 2.90 13.35 10.19
CA ASP A 52 4.23 13.49 9.57
C ASP A 52 5.34 12.79 10.37
N LYS A 53 5.01 11.98 11.39
CA LYS A 53 6.00 11.25 12.16
C LYS A 53 6.75 10.27 11.26
N ILE A 54 8.07 10.44 11.20
CA ILE A 54 9.00 9.57 10.49
C ILE A 54 9.32 8.38 11.39
N ILE A 55 8.94 7.19 10.95
CA ILE A 55 9.23 5.93 11.64
C ILE A 55 10.43 5.29 10.94
N LYS A 56 11.43 4.96 11.74
CA LYS A 56 12.64 4.27 11.26
C LYS A 56 12.42 2.77 11.33
N ILE A 57 12.37 2.13 10.16
CA ILE A 57 12.14 0.69 10.09
C ILE A 57 13.47 -0.01 9.78
N PRO A 58 13.95 -0.90 10.66
CA PRO A 58 15.11 -1.73 10.37
C PRO A 58 14.69 -2.80 9.35
N ILE A 59 15.08 -2.62 8.09
CA ILE A 59 14.91 -3.65 7.07
C ILE A 59 16.11 -4.58 7.07
N ARG A 60 15.86 -5.89 6.95
CA ARG A 60 16.93 -6.87 6.74
C ARG A 60 17.63 -6.54 5.43
N SER A 61 18.93 -6.28 5.49
CA SER A 61 19.74 -6.06 4.29
C SER A 61 19.59 -7.24 3.34
N ILE A 62 19.10 -6.97 2.14
CA ILE A 62 19.23 -7.90 1.03
C ILE A 62 20.67 -7.76 0.55
N LYS A 63 21.55 -8.66 1.01
CA LYS A 63 22.95 -8.68 0.58
C LYS A 63 22.99 -8.74 -0.95
N GLU A 64 23.55 -7.71 -1.57
CA GLU A 64 23.85 -7.75 -2.99
C GLU A 64 24.87 -8.86 -3.26
N TYR A 65 24.69 -9.59 -4.36
CA TYR A 65 25.68 -10.59 -4.76
C TYR A 65 27.00 -9.88 -5.09
N ARG A 66 28.01 -10.09 -4.25
CA ARG A 66 29.38 -9.65 -4.52
C ARG A 66 30.15 -10.80 -5.15
N PHE A 67 30.84 -10.51 -6.26
CA PHE A 67 31.84 -11.45 -6.77
C PHE A 67 33.02 -11.46 -5.80
N ILE A 68 33.18 -12.56 -5.08
CA ILE A 68 34.40 -12.84 -4.32
C ILE A 68 35.34 -13.54 -5.31
N TYR A 69 36.49 -12.92 -5.56
CA TYR A 69 37.57 -13.61 -6.25
C TYR A 69 38.12 -14.67 -5.31
N GLY A 70 37.80 -15.94 -5.58
CA GLY A 70 38.50 -17.05 -4.97
C GLY A 70 39.91 -17.13 -5.57
N GLU A 71 40.91 -17.39 -4.73
CA GLU A 71 42.19 -17.89 -5.22
C GLU A 71 41.92 -19.28 -5.80
N ASN A 72 41.70 -19.36 -7.12
CA ASN A 72 41.67 -20.62 -7.84
C ASN A 72 43.11 -21.17 -7.93
N ALA A 73 43.68 -21.53 -6.79
CA ALA A 73 44.90 -22.31 -6.75
C ALA A 73 44.56 -23.70 -7.31
N PRO A 74 45.27 -24.19 -8.35
CA PRO A 74 45.09 -25.55 -8.83
C PRO A 74 45.59 -26.52 -7.75
N GLY A 75 44.67 -26.95 -6.88
CA GLY A 75 44.91 -28.00 -5.89
C GLY A 75 44.72 -29.37 -6.52
N VAL A 76 45.73 -30.24 -6.40
CA VAL A 76 45.60 -31.65 -6.75
C VAL A 76 45.23 -32.39 -5.47
N ALA A 77 44.06 -33.01 -5.44
CA ALA A 77 43.61 -33.81 -4.30
C ALA A 77 43.86 -35.29 -4.59
N GLN A 78 44.59 -35.98 -3.71
CA GLN A 78 44.77 -37.42 -3.78
C GLN A 78 43.78 -38.11 -2.83
N GLY A 79 43.05 -39.10 -3.32
CA GLY A 79 42.03 -39.83 -2.56
C GLY A 79 42.41 -41.28 -2.32
N ASP A 80 42.11 -41.79 -1.13
CA ASP A 80 42.35 -43.19 -0.73
C ASP A 80 41.25 -44.16 -1.22
N GLY A 81 40.53 -43.81 -2.29
CA GLY A 81 39.62 -44.73 -3.01
C GLY A 81 38.22 -44.97 -2.41
N ASN A 82 37.89 -44.40 -1.25
CA ASN A 82 36.58 -44.60 -0.58
C ASN A 82 35.60 -43.40 -0.67
N GLN A 83 35.76 -42.52 -1.66
CA GLN A 83 35.01 -41.25 -1.75
C GLN A 83 33.67 -41.43 -2.45
N LYS A 84 32.66 -40.67 -2.00
CA LYS A 84 31.33 -40.64 -2.64
C LYS A 84 31.12 -39.35 -3.42
N PRO A 85 30.29 -39.36 -4.48
CA PRO A 85 29.91 -38.13 -5.19
C PRO A 85 29.26 -37.12 -4.23
N GLY A 86 29.95 -36.01 -3.94
CA GLY A 86 29.48 -34.93 -3.06
C GLY A 86 30.45 -34.52 -1.95
N ASP A 87 31.53 -35.26 -1.72
CA ASP A 87 32.52 -34.92 -0.69
C ASP A 87 33.33 -33.66 -1.07
N VAL A 88 33.40 -32.68 -0.15
CA VAL A 88 34.11 -31.41 -0.34
C VAL A 88 35.57 -31.57 0.11
N VAL A 89 36.51 -31.34 -0.81
CA VAL A 89 37.94 -31.35 -0.49
C VAL A 89 38.37 -29.96 0.00
N GLY A 90 38.71 -29.85 1.29
CA GLY A 90 39.33 -28.66 1.88
C GLY A 90 40.72 -28.99 2.43
N PRO A 91 41.59 -27.98 2.62
CA PRO A 91 42.87 -28.19 3.30
C PRO A 91 42.62 -28.70 4.73
N ALA A 92 43.29 -29.79 5.11
CA ALA A 92 43.18 -30.35 6.46
C ALA A 92 43.97 -29.49 7.46
N ASP A 93 43.26 -28.92 8.43
CA ASP A 93 43.86 -28.19 9.57
C ASP A 93 44.15 -29.18 10.71
N PRO A 94 45.40 -29.33 11.18
CA PRO A 94 45.72 -30.31 12.22
C PRO A 94 45.65 -29.69 13.62
N GLY A 95 44.56 -29.94 14.37
CA GLY A 95 44.57 -29.70 15.83
C GLY A 95 43.24 -29.50 16.57
N ALA A 96 42.65 -30.61 17.03
CA ALA A 96 41.86 -30.77 18.28
C ALA A 96 40.56 -29.92 18.49
N PRO A 97 39.86 -30.05 19.65
CA PRO A 97 38.82 -31.03 19.93
C PRO A 97 37.42 -30.41 20.19
N ASN A 98 36.46 -31.28 20.49
CA ASN A 98 35.02 -31.05 20.61
C ASN A 98 34.60 -30.17 21.83
N VAL A 99 33.43 -29.52 21.66
CA VAL A 99 32.52 -28.91 22.66
C VAL A 99 32.84 -27.49 23.19
N GLY A 100 31.98 -26.55 22.79
CA GLY A 100 31.80 -25.25 23.44
C GLY A 100 30.67 -24.48 22.77
N GLN A 101 29.47 -24.55 23.35
CA GLN A 101 28.29 -23.76 23.02
C GLN A 101 28.57 -22.27 23.32
N GLY A 102 29.37 -21.63 22.48
CA GLY A 102 29.56 -20.19 22.43
C GLY A 102 28.59 -19.58 21.42
N GLY A 103 27.96 -18.47 21.78
CA GLY A 103 27.12 -17.70 20.86
C GLY A 103 27.84 -17.50 19.52
N GLY A 104 27.14 -17.79 18.42
CA GLY A 104 27.74 -17.76 17.10
C GLY A 104 28.35 -16.38 16.80
N ASP A 105 29.64 -16.37 16.46
CA ASP A 105 30.41 -15.20 16.03
C ASP A 105 30.06 -14.79 14.58
N GLN A 106 28.82 -15.08 14.16
CA GLN A 106 28.33 -14.64 12.86
C GLN A 106 28.06 -13.14 12.97
N PRO A 107 28.68 -12.30 12.12
CA PRO A 107 28.39 -10.88 12.13
C PRO A 107 26.89 -10.69 11.94
N GLY A 108 26.30 -9.90 12.86
CA GLY A 108 24.88 -9.57 12.84
C GLY A 108 24.46 -9.09 11.45
N VAL A 109 23.21 -9.36 11.09
CA VAL A 109 22.67 -8.88 9.82
C VAL A 109 22.62 -7.36 9.88
N ASP A 110 23.36 -6.69 9.00
CA ASP A 110 23.27 -5.24 8.84
C ASP A 110 21.81 -4.86 8.57
N ALA A 111 21.20 -4.13 9.50
CA ALA A 111 19.88 -3.56 9.32
C ALA A 111 20.05 -2.17 8.70
N PHE A 112 19.41 -1.93 7.56
CA PHE A 112 19.31 -0.57 7.04
C PHE A 112 18.08 0.09 7.64
N GLU A 113 18.24 1.29 8.18
CA GLU A 113 17.11 2.12 8.62
C GLU A 113 16.52 2.80 7.39
N THR A 114 15.24 2.54 7.11
CA THR A 114 14.48 3.31 6.13
C THR A 114 13.51 4.22 6.86
N ASP A 115 13.50 5.49 6.48
CA ASP A 115 12.58 6.51 6.99
C ASP A 115 11.26 6.41 6.21
N ILE A 116 10.18 6.03 6.90
CA ILE A 116 8.83 5.90 6.31
C ILE A 116 7.83 6.70 7.12
N THR A 117 6.92 7.40 6.46
CA THR A 117 5.84 8.11 7.15
C THR A 117 4.77 7.12 7.62
N LEU A 118 4.06 7.47 8.69
CA LEU A 118 2.95 6.67 9.20
C LEU A 118 1.88 6.43 8.11
N GLU A 119 1.59 7.43 7.28
CA GLU A 119 0.65 7.30 6.16
C GLU A 119 1.11 6.27 5.12
N GLU A 120 2.40 6.25 4.77
CA GLU A 120 2.95 5.28 3.81
C GLU A 120 2.94 3.86 4.39
N LEU A 121 3.25 3.70 5.68
CA LEU A 121 3.14 2.42 6.38
C LEU A 121 1.71 1.88 6.38
N ILE A 122 0.73 2.73 6.69
CA ILE A 122 -0.70 2.41 6.67
C ILE A 122 -1.12 2.01 5.25
N ASN A 123 -0.77 2.78 4.23
CA ASN A 123 -1.07 2.42 2.85
C ASN A 123 -0.51 1.04 2.47
N ILE A 124 0.74 0.74 2.85
CA ILE A 124 1.35 -0.57 2.57
C ILE A 124 0.60 -1.70 3.30
N MET A 125 0.16 -1.47 4.55
CA MET A 125 -0.66 -2.43 5.30
C MET A 125 -2.00 -2.71 4.62
N PHE A 126 -2.63 -1.64 4.13
CA PHE A 126 -4.02 -1.66 3.70
C PHE A 126 -4.21 -1.78 2.19
N ASP A 127 -3.14 -1.79 1.39
CA ASP A 127 -3.16 -2.09 -0.05
C ASP A 127 -3.89 -3.43 -0.34
N ASP A 128 -3.85 -4.38 0.61
CA ASP A 128 -4.47 -5.70 0.51
C ASP A 128 -5.80 -5.83 1.30
N LEU A 129 -6.20 -4.81 2.07
CA LEU A 129 -7.42 -4.81 2.89
C LEU A 129 -8.47 -3.90 2.25
N GLU A 130 -9.59 -4.46 1.83
CA GLU A 130 -10.77 -3.71 1.40
C GLU A 130 -11.92 -4.02 2.34
N LEU A 131 -12.78 -3.02 2.63
CA LEU A 131 -14.07 -3.36 3.22
C LEU A 131 -14.79 -4.31 2.25
N PRO A 132 -15.42 -5.39 2.76
CA PRO A 132 -16.31 -6.24 1.97
C PRO A 132 -17.29 -5.39 1.15
N GLU A 133 -17.70 -5.90 -0.01
CA GLU A 133 -18.51 -5.17 -1.00
C GLU A 133 -19.60 -4.32 -0.33
N LEU A 134 -19.43 -2.99 -0.41
CA LEU A 134 -20.43 -2.04 0.09
C LEU A 134 -21.74 -2.28 -0.66
N GLU A 135 -22.80 -2.63 0.05
CA GLU A 135 -24.11 -2.78 -0.56
C GLU A 135 -24.54 -1.46 -1.20
N LYS A 136 -25.08 -1.55 -2.42
CA LYS A 136 -25.66 -0.40 -3.11
C LYS A 136 -27.04 -0.11 -2.51
N LYS A 137 -27.08 0.79 -1.54
CA LYS A 137 -28.35 1.23 -0.93
C LYS A 137 -29.05 2.29 -1.78
N SER A 138 -30.38 2.20 -1.82
CA SER A 138 -31.20 2.75 -2.90
C SER A 138 -31.39 4.27 -2.90
N LEU A 139 -31.01 5.00 -1.85
CA LEU A 139 -31.68 6.29 -1.57
C LEU A 139 -30.80 7.47 -1.13
N ARG A 140 -29.47 7.42 -1.26
CA ARG A 140 -28.68 8.66 -1.27
C ARG A 140 -27.41 8.50 -2.10
N GLN A 141 -27.60 8.61 -3.41
CA GLN A 141 -26.52 8.70 -4.38
C GLN A 141 -25.84 10.06 -4.21
N VAL A 142 -24.79 10.13 -3.39
CA VAL A 142 -23.90 11.29 -3.44
C VAL A 142 -23.12 11.15 -4.73
N MET A 143 -23.34 12.09 -5.63
CA MET A 143 -22.64 12.13 -6.90
C MET A 143 -21.22 12.62 -6.65
N SER A 144 -20.25 11.71 -6.53
CA SER A 144 -18.84 12.11 -6.51
C SER A 144 -18.35 12.33 -7.95
N GLU A 145 -17.65 13.46 -8.18
CA GLU A 145 -17.04 13.83 -9.46
C GLU A 145 -15.66 13.17 -9.70
N ASP A 146 -15.32 12.09 -9.00
CA ASP A 146 -13.96 11.55 -9.06
C ASP A 146 -13.60 10.89 -10.39
N ALA A 147 -14.57 10.32 -11.09
CA ALA A 147 -14.29 9.49 -12.26
C ALA A 147 -14.30 10.29 -13.57
N ARG A 148 -13.12 10.68 -14.05
CA ARG A 148 -12.96 11.28 -15.38
C ARG A 148 -12.89 10.21 -16.47
N LYS A 149 -14.00 9.98 -17.18
CA LYS A 149 -14.04 9.01 -18.29
C LYS A 149 -13.78 9.70 -19.63
N ARG A 150 -12.98 9.04 -20.48
CA ARG A 150 -12.79 9.45 -21.86
C ARG A 150 -14.03 9.10 -22.69
N LYS A 151 -14.80 10.12 -23.08
CA LYS A 151 -16.03 9.96 -23.89
C LYS A 151 -15.74 10.00 -25.40
N GLY A 152 -14.59 10.55 -25.82
CA GLY A 152 -14.26 10.63 -27.24
C GLY A 152 -13.12 11.60 -27.55
N VAL A 153 -13.23 12.29 -28.68
CA VAL A 153 -12.23 13.24 -29.18
C VAL A 153 -12.94 14.52 -29.67
N ARG A 154 -12.36 15.69 -29.42
CA ARG A 154 -12.81 17.01 -29.88
C ARG A 154 -11.73 17.69 -30.73
N HIS A 155 -12.12 18.66 -31.55
CA HIS A 155 -11.20 19.45 -32.38
C HIS A 155 -10.39 20.48 -31.57
N ALA A 156 -10.92 20.93 -30.43
CA ALA A 156 -10.28 21.88 -29.54
C ALA A 156 -10.27 21.36 -28.09
N GLY A 157 -9.23 21.72 -27.33
CA GLY A 157 -9.06 21.32 -25.93
C GLY A 157 -7.73 21.78 -25.34
N ILE A 158 -7.50 21.44 -24.07
CA ILE A 158 -6.28 21.80 -23.33
C ILE A 158 -5.11 20.93 -23.80
N ARG A 159 -3.91 21.50 -23.94
CA ARG A 159 -2.69 20.85 -24.47
C ARG A 159 -2.36 19.46 -23.86
N PRO A 160 -2.53 19.20 -22.55
CA PRO A 160 -2.29 17.88 -21.97
C PRO A 160 -3.23 16.78 -22.52
N ARG A 161 -4.41 17.15 -23.01
CA ARG A 161 -5.39 16.22 -23.60
C ARG A 161 -5.15 15.99 -25.09
N LEU A 162 -4.06 16.49 -25.69
CA LEU A 162 -3.81 16.33 -27.13
C LEU A 162 -3.51 14.86 -27.50
N ASP A 163 -4.32 14.29 -28.38
CA ASP A 163 -4.07 13.00 -29.02
C ASP A 163 -3.04 13.19 -30.14
N LYS A 164 -1.75 13.04 -29.79
CA LYS A 164 -0.63 13.21 -30.72
C LYS A 164 -0.75 12.29 -31.94
N LYS A 165 -1.19 11.04 -31.75
CA LYS A 165 -1.27 10.03 -32.80
C LYS A 165 -2.38 10.35 -33.81
N ARG A 166 -3.58 10.68 -33.33
CA ARG A 166 -4.69 11.07 -34.23
C ARG A 166 -4.43 12.40 -34.92
N THR A 167 -3.82 13.36 -34.21
CA THR A 167 -3.45 14.66 -34.78
C THR A 167 -2.45 14.49 -35.93
N ALA A 168 -1.41 13.66 -35.76
CA ALA A 168 -0.48 13.30 -36.82
C ALA A 168 -1.17 12.60 -38.00
N LYS A 169 -2.07 11.65 -37.74
CA LYS A 169 -2.81 10.94 -38.79
C LYS A 169 -3.70 11.88 -39.61
N ASN A 170 -4.35 12.86 -38.99
CA ASN A 170 -5.16 13.85 -39.71
C ASN A 170 -4.29 14.79 -40.56
N ARG A 171 -3.13 15.22 -40.05
CA ARG A 171 -2.16 15.98 -40.85
C ARG A 171 -1.75 15.19 -42.10
N ILE A 172 -1.43 13.91 -41.97
CA ILE A 172 -1.07 13.06 -43.13
C ILE A 172 -2.24 12.92 -44.10
N ARG A 173 -3.46 12.70 -43.61
CA ARG A 173 -4.66 12.67 -44.47
C ARG A 173 -4.85 13.98 -45.22
N ARG A 174 -4.64 15.12 -44.56
CA ARG A 174 -4.72 16.44 -45.20
C ARG A 174 -3.59 16.62 -46.23
N LYS A 175 -2.37 16.18 -45.93
CA LYS A 175 -1.23 16.17 -46.87
C LYS A 175 -1.62 15.40 -48.13
N LEU A 176 -2.07 14.15 -47.98
CA LEU A 176 -2.49 13.29 -49.08
C LEU A 176 -3.67 13.87 -49.87
N ALA A 177 -4.67 14.44 -49.20
CA ALA A 177 -5.80 15.08 -49.86
C ALA A 177 -5.38 16.29 -50.70
N VAL A 178 -4.46 17.12 -50.19
CA VAL A 178 -3.93 18.28 -50.94
C VAL A 178 -3.05 17.82 -52.11
N THR A 179 -2.18 16.84 -51.90
CA THR A 179 -1.36 16.25 -52.98
C THR A 179 -2.23 15.66 -54.09
N GLY A 180 -3.24 14.87 -53.75
CA GLY A 180 -4.12 14.24 -54.73
C GLY A 180 -5.06 15.20 -55.46
N SER A 181 -5.45 16.32 -54.84
CA SER A 181 -6.40 17.29 -55.45
C SER A 181 -5.74 18.44 -56.19
N ARG A 182 -4.53 18.87 -55.79
CA ARG A 182 -3.82 20.01 -56.38
C ARG A 182 -2.57 19.62 -57.16
N GLY A 183 -2.22 18.33 -57.21
CA GLY A 183 -0.99 17.86 -57.87
C GLY A 183 0.30 18.39 -57.22
N VAL A 184 0.21 18.90 -55.99
CA VAL A 184 1.35 19.47 -55.26
C VAL A 184 2.12 18.33 -54.59
N ASN A 185 3.30 18.02 -55.13
CA ASN A 185 4.23 17.05 -54.54
C ASN A 185 4.99 17.72 -53.38
N PHE A 186 4.66 17.33 -52.15
CA PHE A 186 5.38 17.75 -50.94
C PHE A 186 6.51 16.76 -50.58
N ASP A 187 7.10 16.13 -51.60
CA ASP A 187 8.22 15.19 -51.47
C ASP A 187 9.56 15.83 -51.87
N GLU A 188 9.55 17.10 -52.31
CA GLU A 188 10.75 17.94 -52.33
C GLU A 188 11.19 18.22 -50.89
N GLU A 189 12.50 18.05 -50.62
CA GLU A 189 13.10 17.98 -49.28
C GLU A 189 12.83 19.19 -48.37
N ASP A 190 12.33 20.31 -48.90
CA ASP A 190 12.08 21.56 -48.17
C ASP A 190 10.59 21.95 -48.02
N ALA A 191 9.65 21.17 -48.54
CA ALA A 191 8.22 21.52 -48.48
C ALA A 191 7.60 21.21 -47.10
N ARG A 192 7.79 22.11 -46.12
CA ARG A 192 7.22 21.97 -44.78
C ARG A 192 5.69 22.04 -44.82
N PHE A 193 5.02 20.95 -44.46
CA PHE A 193 3.57 20.91 -44.28
C PHE A 193 3.18 21.04 -42.78
N PRO A 194 2.97 22.25 -42.21
CA PRO A 194 2.73 22.41 -40.77
C PRO A 194 1.39 21.82 -40.32
N PHE A 195 1.24 21.58 -39.01
CA PHE A 195 -0.04 21.23 -38.41
C PHE A 195 -1.02 22.41 -38.51
N HIS A 196 -2.26 22.11 -38.93
CA HIS A 196 -3.35 23.08 -38.95
C HIS A 196 -4.29 22.88 -37.75
N LYS A 197 -5.06 23.90 -37.37
CA LYS A 197 -6.05 23.80 -36.27
C LYS A 197 -7.04 22.65 -36.48
N ASP A 198 -7.39 22.35 -37.73
CA ASP A 198 -8.32 21.28 -38.08
C ASP A 198 -7.74 19.87 -37.94
N ASP A 199 -6.41 19.74 -37.90
CA ASP A 199 -5.74 18.47 -37.64
C ASP A 199 -5.81 18.09 -36.16
N MET A 200 -5.92 19.10 -35.30
CA MET A 200 -5.83 18.95 -33.85
C MET A 200 -6.97 18.09 -33.31
N ARG A 201 -6.62 17.13 -32.46
CA ARG A 201 -7.56 16.22 -31.82
C ARG A 201 -7.23 16.09 -30.35
N TYR A 202 -8.18 16.39 -29.49
CA TYR A 202 -8.04 16.38 -28.03
C TYR A 202 -8.97 15.34 -27.42
N TYR A 203 -8.50 14.61 -26.42
CA TYR A 203 -9.32 13.71 -25.63
C TYR A 203 -10.44 14.48 -24.93
N HIS A 204 -11.67 14.05 -25.21
CA HIS A 204 -12.84 14.53 -24.51
C HIS A 204 -13.00 13.73 -23.24
N ILE A 205 -12.74 14.40 -22.12
CA ILE A 205 -12.88 13.85 -20.78
C ILE A 205 -14.08 14.54 -20.16
N VAL A 206 -15.07 13.75 -19.74
CA VAL A 206 -16.27 14.22 -19.06
C VAL A 206 -16.23 13.70 -17.62
N PRO A 207 -16.54 14.52 -16.60
CA PRO A 207 -16.76 14.01 -15.26
C PRO A 207 -17.92 12.99 -15.32
N THR A 208 -17.68 11.79 -14.82
CA THR A 208 -18.69 10.77 -14.66
C THR A 208 -19.04 10.74 -13.19
N LEU A 209 -20.32 10.82 -12.92
CA LEU A 209 -20.86 10.79 -11.57
C LEU A 209 -20.80 9.32 -11.15
N ARG A 210 -20.06 9.02 -10.09
CA ARG A 210 -20.01 7.67 -9.52
C ARG A 210 -20.97 7.61 -8.35
N GLU A 211 -21.85 6.61 -8.37
CA GLU A 211 -22.69 6.27 -7.23
C GLU A 211 -21.78 5.69 -6.15
N VAL A 212 -21.67 6.40 -5.02
CA VAL A 212 -20.95 5.94 -3.83
C VAL A 212 -21.97 5.74 -2.71
N SER A 213 -21.98 4.54 -2.14
CA SER A 213 -22.81 4.22 -0.97
C SER A 213 -22.24 4.90 0.27
N ASN A 214 -23.11 5.46 1.10
CA ASN A 214 -22.71 5.98 2.40
C ASN A 214 -22.53 4.81 3.38
N ALA A 215 -21.50 4.89 4.21
CA ALA A 215 -21.33 3.96 5.32
C ALA A 215 -21.02 4.71 6.61
N VAL A 216 -21.38 4.10 7.73
CA VAL A 216 -21.00 4.53 9.06
C VAL A 216 -20.27 3.38 9.74
N VAL A 217 -19.13 3.70 10.37
CA VAL A 217 -18.33 2.78 11.16
C VAL A 217 -18.44 3.20 12.63
N LEU A 218 -19.08 2.36 13.45
CA LEU A 218 -19.19 2.56 14.89
C LEU A 218 -18.03 1.83 15.59
N CYS A 219 -17.19 2.58 16.27
CA CYS A 219 -16.07 2.10 17.06
C CYS A 219 -16.48 2.06 18.54
N ILE A 220 -16.68 0.86 19.09
CA ILE A 220 -17.14 0.65 20.46
C ILE A 220 -15.98 0.12 21.30
N MET A 221 -15.40 0.95 22.16
CA MET A 221 -14.29 0.57 23.03
C MET A 221 -14.76 0.37 24.47
N ASP A 222 -14.32 -0.74 25.06
CA ASP A 222 -14.45 -0.99 26.49
C ASP A 222 -13.35 -0.26 27.28
N THR A 223 -13.75 0.69 28.12
CA THR A 223 -12.84 1.47 28.98
C THR A 223 -12.82 0.97 30.42
N SER A 224 -13.43 -0.18 30.70
CA SER A 224 -13.51 -0.75 32.03
C SER A 224 -12.14 -1.08 32.64
N GLY A 225 -12.12 -1.33 33.95
CA GLY A 225 -10.92 -1.71 34.68
C GLY A 225 -10.39 -3.11 34.31
N SER A 226 -11.21 -4.00 33.77
CA SER A 226 -10.81 -5.37 33.41
C SER A 226 -9.92 -5.41 32.16
N MET A 227 -10.10 -4.45 31.25
CA MET A 227 -9.13 -4.18 30.19
C MET A 227 -7.86 -3.58 30.79
N GLY A 228 -6.88 -4.44 31.10
CA GLY A 228 -5.55 -4.02 31.54
C GLY A 228 -4.87 -3.05 30.54
N THR A 229 -3.81 -2.38 30.97
CA THR A 229 -3.10 -1.34 30.18
C THR A 229 -2.71 -1.79 28.79
N VAL A 230 -2.15 -3.01 28.67
CA VAL A 230 -1.74 -3.60 27.39
C VAL A 230 -2.93 -3.83 26.46
N LYS A 231 -4.05 -4.34 26.98
CA LYS A 231 -5.25 -4.60 26.18
C LYS A 231 -5.90 -3.28 25.71
N LYS A 232 -5.94 -2.25 26.58
CA LYS A 232 -6.40 -0.90 26.22
C LYS A 232 -5.52 -0.28 25.14
N TYR A 233 -4.19 -0.44 25.25
CA TYR A 233 -3.26 -0.01 24.21
C TYR A 233 -3.54 -0.70 22.88
N LEU A 234 -3.66 -2.03 22.87
CA LEU A 234 -3.94 -2.78 21.65
C LEU A 234 -5.28 -2.38 21.00
N ALA A 235 -6.32 -2.18 21.80
CA ALA A 235 -7.61 -1.72 21.32
C ALA A 235 -7.51 -0.32 20.71
N ARG A 236 -6.82 0.62 21.36
CA ARG A 236 -6.58 1.97 20.83
C ARG A 236 -5.76 1.94 19.54
N SER A 237 -4.71 1.13 19.46
CA SER A 237 -3.92 0.93 18.24
C SER A 237 -4.79 0.42 17.09
N PHE A 238 -5.63 -0.59 17.36
CA PHE A 238 -6.55 -1.13 16.36
C PHE A 238 -7.51 -0.05 15.82
N TYR A 239 -8.17 0.70 16.70
CA TYR A 239 -9.10 1.74 16.26
C TYR A 239 -8.41 2.91 15.57
N PHE A 240 -7.19 3.25 15.98
CA PHE A 240 -6.41 4.28 15.31
C PHE A 240 -6.11 3.87 13.87
N LEU A 241 -5.64 2.64 13.66
CA LEU A 241 -5.40 2.10 12.32
C LEU A 241 -6.68 2.02 11.48
N LEU A 242 -7.78 1.54 12.07
CA LEU A 242 -9.09 1.50 11.42
C LEU A 242 -9.55 2.90 10.99
N TYR A 243 -9.40 3.89 11.86
CA TYR A 243 -9.77 5.27 11.59
C TYR A 243 -8.98 5.86 10.42
N GLN A 244 -7.66 5.68 10.41
CA GLN A 244 -6.80 6.14 9.32
C GLN A 244 -7.14 5.43 8.01
N PHE A 245 -7.35 4.10 8.06
CA PHE A 245 -7.76 3.31 6.90
C PHE A 245 -9.07 3.81 6.29
N VAL A 246 -10.10 4.01 7.11
CA VAL A 246 -11.41 4.44 6.65
C VAL A 246 -11.34 5.83 6.03
N ARG A 247 -10.66 6.79 6.68
CA ARG A 247 -10.51 8.17 6.17
C ARG A 247 -9.71 8.26 4.88
N GLN A 248 -8.71 7.39 4.70
CA GLN A 248 -7.83 7.42 3.54
C GLN A 248 -8.45 6.72 2.33
N LYS A 249 -9.11 5.57 2.54
CA LYS A 249 -9.66 4.75 1.45
C LYS A 249 -11.05 5.20 1.02
N TYR A 250 -11.85 5.79 1.91
CA TYR A 250 -13.25 6.13 1.64
C TYR A 250 -13.56 7.60 1.96
N GLN A 251 -14.09 8.31 0.96
CA GLN A 251 -14.47 9.72 1.12
C GLN A 251 -15.82 9.91 1.84
N ASN A 252 -16.75 8.95 1.68
CA ASN A 252 -18.14 9.06 2.15
C ASN A 252 -18.43 8.07 3.29
N VAL A 253 -17.54 8.01 4.27
CA VAL A 253 -17.71 7.18 5.46
C VAL A 253 -17.60 8.04 6.71
N GLU A 254 -18.61 7.94 7.57
CA GLU A 254 -18.62 8.58 8.88
C GLU A 254 -18.12 7.59 9.94
N VAL A 255 -17.34 8.09 10.90
CA VAL A 255 -16.81 7.28 12.01
C VAL A 255 -17.36 7.85 13.30
N VAL A 256 -17.96 6.98 14.12
CA VAL A 256 -18.54 7.34 15.42
C VAL A 256 -17.82 6.56 16.52
N PHE A 257 -17.37 7.26 17.55
CA PHE A 257 -16.65 6.67 18.68
C PHE A 257 -17.56 6.56 19.89
N ILE A 258 -17.64 5.36 20.46
CA ILE A 258 -18.43 5.03 21.65
C ILE A 258 -17.49 4.41 22.67
N ALA A 259 -17.36 5.06 23.82
CA ALA A 259 -16.69 4.49 24.97
C ALA A 259 -17.75 3.94 25.93
N HIS A 260 -17.55 2.71 26.42
CA HIS A 260 -18.45 2.11 27.40
C HIS A 260 -17.70 1.55 28.60
N HIS A 261 -18.30 1.74 29.77
CA HIS A 261 -17.93 1.11 31.03
C HIS A 261 -19.23 0.59 31.66
N THR A 262 -19.70 1.19 32.76
CA THR A 262 -21.06 1.00 33.29
C THR A 262 -22.10 1.74 32.46
N GLU A 263 -21.74 2.92 31.95
CA GLU A 263 -22.54 3.72 31.03
C GLU A 263 -21.79 3.90 29.72
N ALA A 264 -22.52 4.00 28.61
CA ALA A 264 -21.95 4.25 27.30
C ALA A 264 -22.20 5.69 26.86
N LYS A 265 -21.16 6.32 26.31
CA LYS A 265 -21.20 7.71 25.84
C LYS A 265 -20.56 7.81 24.46
N GLU A 266 -21.15 8.66 23.62
CA GLU A 266 -20.48 9.10 22.40
C GLU A 266 -19.36 10.06 22.79
N VAL A 267 -18.16 9.80 22.29
CA VAL A 267 -16.96 10.56 22.61
C VAL A 267 -16.32 11.10 21.35
N THR A 268 -15.52 12.16 21.49
CA THR A 268 -14.74 12.68 20.37
C THR A 268 -13.51 11.80 20.10
N GLU A 269 -12.84 12.02 18.96
CA GLU A 269 -11.59 11.35 18.61
C GLU A 269 -10.54 11.50 19.73
N GLU A 270 -10.33 12.72 20.22
CA GLU A 270 -9.35 13.01 21.26
C GLU A 270 -9.68 12.28 22.57
N GLU A 271 -10.96 12.32 22.99
CA GLU A 271 -11.40 11.63 24.20
C GLU A 271 -11.27 10.11 24.06
N PHE A 272 -11.56 9.55 22.88
CA PHE A 272 -11.50 8.11 22.66
C PHE A 272 -10.07 7.55 22.79
N PHE A 273 -9.06 8.29 22.29
CA PHE A 273 -7.68 7.82 22.30
C PHE A 273 -6.89 8.21 23.57
N HIS A 274 -7.23 9.33 24.20
CA HIS A 274 -6.43 9.87 25.32
C HIS A 274 -7.07 9.70 26.70
N LYS A 275 -8.39 9.49 26.78
CA LYS A 275 -9.06 9.44 28.08
C LYS A 275 -8.77 8.13 28.80
N VAL A 276 -8.35 8.26 30.06
CA VAL A 276 -8.15 7.14 30.97
C VAL A 276 -9.38 7.07 31.88
N GLU A 277 -10.33 6.20 31.53
CA GLU A 277 -11.43 5.85 32.42
C GLU A 277 -11.15 4.48 33.07
N SER A 278 -11.61 4.36 34.31
CA SER A 278 -11.61 3.12 35.08
C SER A 278 -13.01 2.98 35.68
N GLY A 279 -13.71 1.93 35.32
CA GLY A 279 -15.08 1.66 35.74
C GLY A 279 -15.41 0.17 35.63
N GLY A 280 -16.61 -0.21 36.06
CA GLY A 280 -17.13 -1.56 35.85
C GLY A 280 -17.41 -1.86 34.37
N THR A 281 -17.64 -3.14 34.05
CA THR A 281 -17.85 -3.62 32.68
C THR A 281 -19.32 -3.99 32.46
N TYR A 282 -20.01 -3.24 31.61
CA TYR A 282 -21.36 -3.60 31.15
C TYR A 282 -21.47 -3.46 29.63
N ILE A 283 -21.23 -4.56 28.91
CA ILE A 283 -21.10 -4.57 27.44
C ILE A 283 -22.38 -4.09 26.75
N SER A 284 -23.55 -4.42 27.32
CA SER A 284 -24.83 -4.05 26.69
C SER A 284 -25.08 -2.54 26.68
N SER A 285 -24.41 -1.75 27.53
CA SER A 285 -24.48 -0.29 27.46
C SER A 285 -23.97 0.24 26.12
N GLY A 286 -22.84 -0.29 25.63
CA GLY A 286 -22.24 0.08 24.35
C GLY A 286 -23.15 -0.19 23.16
N TYR A 287 -23.75 -1.38 23.11
CA TYR A 287 -24.69 -1.74 22.04
C TYR A 287 -25.98 -0.93 22.08
N ARG A 288 -26.53 -0.64 23.27
CA ARG A 288 -27.70 0.23 23.39
C ARG A 288 -27.40 1.63 22.86
N LYS A 289 -26.24 2.19 23.18
CA LYS A 289 -25.84 3.51 22.67
C LYS A 289 -25.61 3.50 21.16
N ALA A 290 -25.03 2.43 20.63
CA ALA A 290 -24.87 2.25 19.19
C ALA A 290 -26.24 2.21 18.47
N LEU A 291 -27.20 1.45 18.99
CA LEU A 291 -28.56 1.40 18.44
C LEU A 291 -29.27 2.76 18.49
N GLU A 292 -29.17 3.48 19.61
CA GLU A 292 -29.70 4.84 19.75
C GLU A 292 -29.15 5.78 18.66
N ILE A 293 -27.84 5.71 18.40
CA ILE A 293 -27.18 6.52 17.36
C ILE A 293 -27.62 6.11 15.96
N ILE A 294 -27.76 4.80 15.70
CA ILE A 294 -28.21 4.27 14.41
C ILE A 294 -29.64 4.73 14.12
N GLU A 295 -30.55 4.62 15.09
CA GLU A 295 -31.95 5.06 14.94
C GLU A 295 -32.07 6.57 14.77
N ALA A 296 -31.25 7.36 15.49
CA ALA A 296 -31.30 8.82 15.42
C ALA A 296 -30.70 9.41 14.14
N ARG A 297 -29.59 8.85 13.64
CA ARG A 297 -28.79 9.46 12.54
C ARG A 297 -28.61 8.57 11.30
N TYR A 298 -28.59 7.24 11.46
CA TYR A 298 -28.11 6.32 10.42
C TYR A 298 -29.12 5.21 10.10
N HIS A 299 -30.25 5.58 9.51
CA HIS A 299 -31.28 4.62 9.16
C HIS A 299 -30.73 3.48 8.25
N PRO A 300 -30.90 2.18 8.62
CA PRO A 300 -30.29 1.05 7.92
C PRO A 300 -30.68 0.90 6.44
N SER A 301 -31.79 1.48 5.98
CA SER A 301 -32.14 1.47 4.56
C SER A 301 -31.30 2.43 3.71
N LEU A 302 -30.65 3.42 4.33
CA LEU A 302 -29.90 4.47 3.66
C LEU A 302 -28.39 4.33 3.84
N TRP A 303 -27.95 3.81 4.99
CA TRP A 303 -26.54 3.73 5.37
C TRP A 303 -26.09 2.28 5.54
N ASN A 304 -24.88 1.96 5.07
CA ASN A 304 -24.19 0.73 5.45
C ASN A 304 -23.62 0.90 6.85
N VAL A 305 -24.08 0.10 7.80
CA VAL A 305 -23.71 0.23 9.21
C VAL A 305 -22.75 -0.89 9.57
N TYR A 306 -21.54 -0.52 10.00
CA TYR A 306 -20.53 -1.46 10.48
C TYR A 306 -20.22 -1.14 11.94
N ALA A 307 -20.21 -2.13 12.81
CA ALA A 307 -19.86 -1.95 14.22
C ALA A 307 -18.65 -2.82 14.57
N PHE A 308 -17.63 -2.19 15.15
CA PHE A 308 -16.44 -2.85 15.66
C PHE A 308 -16.40 -2.69 17.17
N HIS A 309 -16.48 -3.79 17.89
CA HIS A 309 -16.44 -3.82 19.35
C HIS A 309 -15.16 -4.51 19.82
N CYS A 310 -14.38 -3.81 20.64
CA CYS A 310 -13.21 -4.35 21.32
C CYS A 310 -13.50 -4.36 22.82
N SER A 311 -13.58 -5.56 23.40
CA SER A 311 -13.77 -5.82 24.83
C SER A 311 -13.03 -7.09 25.22
N ASP A 312 -12.80 -7.29 26.51
CA ASP A 312 -12.24 -8.53 27.05
C ASP A 312 -13.28 -9.65 27.26
N GLY A 313 -14.56 -9.39 26.96
CA GLY A 313 -15.59 -10.41 26.78
C GLY A 313 -16.38 -10.79 28.03
N ASP A 314 -16.12 -10.17 29.19
CA ASP A 314 -16.85 -10.47 30.42
C ASP A 314 -18.08 -9.57 30.58
N ASN A 315 -19.26 -10.17 30.42
CA ASN A 315 -20.50 -9.60 30.92
C ASN A 315 -20.63 -10.00 32.39
N PHE A 316 -20.55 -9.04 33.32
CA PHE A 316 -20.96 -9.30 34.69
C PHE A 316 -22.45 -9.70 34.70
N TYR A 317 -22.71 -10.99 34.88
CA TYR A 317 -24.04 -11.50 35.16
C TYR A 317 -24.40 -11.10 36.60
N SER A 318 -25.35 -10.19 36.75
CA SER A 318 -26.21 -10.14 37.95
C SER A 318 -27.54 -10.77 37.63
#